data_AF-R5ATX3-F1
#
_entry.id   AF-R5ATX3-F1
#
_cell.length_a   1.000
_cell.length_b   1.000
_cell.length_c   1.000
_cell.angle_alpha   90.00
_cell.angle_beta   90.00
_cell.angle_gamma   90.00
#
_symmetry.space_group_name_H-M   'P 1'
#
loop_
_entity.id
_entity.type
_entity.pdbx_description
1 polymer ?
#
loop_
_entity_poly.entity_id
_entity_poly.type
_entity_poly.pdbx_seq_one_letter_code
_entity_poly.pdbx_strand_id
1 'polypeptide(L)'
;MIETLNRLAGKIHKTAIEHGWWETERELPEVLMLCVSELSEALEEYRDGRPNEWYMCNEIFGDSTPCLPKDETQWRMFGHTAECEYRSAKPEGIAVAMVDCIIRIFDYLAHIDIDGIMKCKMKYNASRPYRHSGKKC
;
A
#
# COMPACT_ATOMS: atom_id res chain seq x y z
N MET A 1 -9.66 -17.66 11.64
CA MET A 1 -8.90 -18.46 10.66
C MET A 1 -7.85 -17.52 10.08
N ILE A 2 -6.55 -17.79 10.24
CA ILE A 2 -5.50 -16.96 9.65
C ILE A 2 -5.56 -17.19 8.14
N GLU A 3 -5.74 -16.12 7.36
CA GLU A 3 -5.74 -16.18 5.89
C GLU A 3 -4.32 -16.41 5.39
N THR A 4 -4.12 -17.37 4.47
CA THR A 4 -2.80 -17.65 3.90
C THR A 4 -2.43 -16.61 2.83
N LEU A 5 -1.15 -16.48 2.49
CA LEU A 5 -0.72 -15.52 1.46
C LEU A 5 -1.30 -15.89 0.09
N ASN A 6 -1.36 -17.19 -0.24
CA ASN A 6 -1.98 -17.67 -1.47
C ASN A 6 -3.45 -17.28 -1.57
N ARG A 7 -4.20 -17.36 -0.45
CA ARG A 7 -5.61 -17.00 -0.42
C ARG A 7 -5.83 -15.49 -0.50
N LEU A 8 -4.96 -14.70 0.14
CA LEU A 8 -4.96 -13.24 0.02
C LEU A 8 -4.69 -12.80 -1.42
N ALA A 9 -3.66 -13.35 -2.06
CA ALA A 9 -3.33 -13.07 -3.46
C ALA A 9 -4.48 -13.43 -4.40
N GLY A 10 -5.12 -14.59 -4.21
CA GLY A 10 -6.29 -14.97 -5.00
C GLY A 10 -7.48 -14.02 -4.86
N LYS A 11 -7.70 -13.44 -3.67
CA LYS A 11 -8.74 -12.40 -3.46
C LYS A 11 -8.39 -11.10 -4.17
N ILE A 12 -7.15 -10.64 -4.04
CA ILE A 12 -6.65 -9.43 -4.71
C ILE A 12 -6.84 -9.55 -6.22
N HIS A 13 -6.38 -10.66 -6.79
CA HIS A 13 -6.47 -10.91 -8.22
C HIS A 13 -7.91 -11.00 -8.71
N LYS A 14 -8.78 -11.68 -7.96
CA LYS A 14 -10.22 -11.71 -8.25
C LYS A 14 -10.81 -10.30 -8.30
N THR A 15 -10.50 -9.46 -7.30
CA THR A 15 -10.96 -8.05 -7.29
C THR A 15 -10.45 -7.28 -8.50
N ALA A 16 -9.18 -7.48 -8.91
CA ALA A 16 -8.60 -6.82 -10.08
C ALA A 16 -9.34 -7.19 -11.37
N ILE A 17 -9.66 -8.48 -11.57
CA ILE A 17 -10.47 -8.95 -12.71
C ILE A 17 -11.87 -8.35 -12.68
N GLU A 18 -12.57 -8.42 -11.54
CA GLU A 18 -13.96 -7.95 -11.41
C GLU A 18 -14.12 -6.45 -11.69
N HIS A 19 -13.07 -5.65 -11.45
CA HIS A 19 -13.05 -4.21 -11.70
C HIS A 19 -12.44 -3.83 -13.06
N GLY A 20 -12.11 -4.80 -13.92
CA GLY A 20 -11.55 -4.55 -15.26
C GLY A 20 -10.09 -4.10 -15.26
N TRP A 21 -9.38 -4.24 -14.14
CA TRP A 21 -7.96 -3.91 -14.04
C TRP A 21 -7.04 -5.03 -14.54
N TRP A 22 -7.60 -6.17 -14.93
CA TRP A 22 -6.86 -7.33 -15.41
C TRP A 22 -7.64 -8.04 -16.52
N GLU A 23 -7.53 -7.54 -17.76
CA GLU A 23 -8.17 -8.12 -18.94
C GLU A 23 -7.30 -9.18 -19.63
N THR A 24 -5.98 -8.96 -19.62
CA THR A 24 -4.96 -9.86 -20.16
C THR A 24 -3.88 -10.09 -19.13
N GLU A 25 -3.17 -11.22 -19.25
CA GLU A 25 -1.99 -11.48 -18.43
C GLU A 25 -0.96 -10.35 -18.63
N ARG A 26 -0.52 -9.75 -17.53
CA ARG A 26 0.50 -8.70 -17.54
C ARG A 26 1.89 -9.31 -17.63
N GLU A 27 2.71 -8.72 -18.47
CA GLU A 27 4.13 -9.03 -18.54
C GLU A 27 4.86 -8.52 -17.30
N LEU A 28 5.88 -9.25 -16.84
CA LEU A 28 6.64 -8.91 -15.64
C LEU A 28 7.15 -7.44 -15.63
N PRO A 29 7.69 -6.85 -16.72
CA PRO A 29 8.15 -5.47 -16.72
C PRO A 29 7.06 -4.45 -16.39
N GLU A 30 5.81 -4.67 -16.83
CA GLU A 30 4.68 -3.79 -16.53
C GLU A 30 4.38 -3.81 -15.02
N VAL A 31 4.27 -5.01 -14.43
CA VAL A 31 4.04 -5.18 -13.00
C VAL A 31 5.15 -4.54 -12.17
N LEU A 32 6.41 -4.71 -12.56
CA LEU A 32 7.53 -4.08 -11.87
C LEU A 32 7.44 -2.56 -11.92
N MET A 33 6.98 -1.99 -13.03
CA MET A 33 6.86 -0.54 -13.15
C MET A 33 5.66 0.03 -12.38
N LEU A 34 4.55 -0.70 -12.31
CA LEU A 34 3.48 -0.39 -11.37
C LEU A 34 3.99 -0.42 -9.92
N CYS A 35 4.77 -1.42 -9.53
CA CYS A 35 5.34 -1.46 -8.18
C CYS A 35 6.24 -0.24 -7.90
N VAL A 36 7.03 0.20 -8.88
CA VAL A 36 7.90 1.39 -8.74
C VAL A 36 7.08 2.67 -8.61
N SER A 37 5.94 2.80 -9.31
CA SER A 37 5.08 3.97 -9.15
C SER A 37 4.50 4.06 -7.74
N GLU A 38 4.01 2.95 -7.17
CA GLU A 38 3.52 2.93 -5.78
C GLU A 38 4.64 3.31 -4.78
N LEU A 39 5.88 2.86 -5.03
CA LEU A 39 7.03 3.26 -4.19
C LEU A 39 7.43 4.73 -4.36
N SER A 40 7.20 5.32 -5.54
CA SER A 40 7.41 6.76 -5.72
C SER A 40 6.36 7.58 -4.96
N GLU A 41 5.10 7.13 -4.93
CA GLU A 41 4.05 7.77 -4.12
C GLU A 41 4.41 7.74 -2.62
N ALA A 42 4.89 6.61 -2.11
CA ALA A 42 5.38 6.52 -0.72
C ALA A 42 6.52 7.51 -0.42
N LEU A 43 7.39 7.76 -1.40
CA LEU A 43 8.47 8.75 -1.27
C LEU A 43 7.93 10.19 -1.32
N GLU A 44 6.93 10.47 -2.15
CA GLU A 44 6.26 11.77 -2.20
C GLU A 44 5.58 12.09 -0.86
N GLU A 45 4.84 11.14 -0.31
CA GLU A 45 4.23 11.23 1.02
C GLU A 45 5.26 11.53 2.13
N TYR A 46 6.41 10.84 2.10
CA TYR A 46 7.50 11.11 3.03
C TYR A 46 8.09 12.52 2.86
N ARG A 47 8.29 12.97 1.62
CA ARG A 47 8.85 14.30 1.31
C ARG A 47 7.93 15.42 1.79
N ASP A 48 6.62 15.20 1.73
CA ASP A 48 5.61 16.13 2.20
C ASP A 48 5.39 16.06 3.72
N GLY A 49 6.11 15.16 4.43
CA GLY A 49 5.99 14.97 5.88
C GLY A 49 4.63 14.40 6.30
N ARG A 50 3.96 13.68 5.39
CA ARG A 50 2.65 13.06 5.63
C ARG A 50 2.79 11.79 6.48
N PRO A 51 1.75 11.40 7.24
CA PRO A 51 1.80 10.22 8.09
C PRO A 51 1.71 8.92 7.28
N ASN A 52 1.86 7.79 7.97
CA ASN A 52 1.69 6.46 7.38
C ASN A 52 0.29 6.22 6.81
N GLU A 53 -0.72 6.82 7.41
CA GLU A 53 -2.13 6.75 6.98
C GLU A 53 -2.81 8.09 7.26
N TRP A 54 -3.53 8.61 6.27
CA TRP A 54 -4.41 9.76 6.36
C TRP A 54 -5.52 9.67 5.30
N TYR A 55 -6.45 10.62 5.32
CA TYR A 55 -7.59 10.68 4.39
C TYR A 55 -7.74 12.12 3.90
N MET A 56 -8.09 12.31 2.63
CA MET A 56 -8.25 13.64 2.05
C MET A 56 -9.47 14.36 2.62
N CYS A 57 -9.33 15.67 2.86
CA CYS A 57 -10.45 16.55 3.21
C CYS A 57 -11.03 17.19 1.93
N ASN A 58 -12.31 16.96 1.64
CA ASN A 58 -13.01 17.53 0.48
C ASN A 58 -13.79 18.82 0.82
N GLU A 59 -13.51 19.46 1.96
CA GLU A 59 -14.18 20.71 2.36
C GLU A 59 -13.79 21.88 1.45
N ILE A 60 -12.53 21.89 0.96
CA ILE A 60 -12.00 22.89 0.04
C ILE A 60 -11.53 22.17 -1.23
N PHE A 61 -12.23 22.38 -2.34
CA PHE A 61 -11.87 21.78 -3.62
C PHE A 61 -10.48 22.24 -4.10
N GLY A 62 -9.60 21.27 -4.40
CA GLY A 62 -8.36 21.50 -5.15
C GLY A 62 -7.07 21.56 -4.32
N ASP A 63 -7.14 21.39 -2.99
CA ASP A 63 -5.94 21.22 -2.16
C ASP A 63 -5.89 19.81 -1.58
N SER A 64 -4.73 19.16 -1.69
CA SER A 64 -4.49 17.80 -1.16
C SER A 64 -4.25 17.87 0.34
N THR A 65 -5.21 18.43 1.09
CA THR A 65 -5.07 18.66 2.52
C THR A 65 -5.45 17.40 3.30
N PRO A 66 -4.55 16.85 4.14
CA PRO A 66 -4.92 15.75 5.00
C PRO A 66 -6.02 16.12 5.96
N CYS A 67 -6.97 15.22 6.24
CA CYS A 67 -8.05 15.41 7.21
C CYS A 67 -7.52 15.25 8.66
N LEU A 68 -6.56 16.11 9.03
CA LEU A 68 -5.91 16.22 10.33
C LEU A 68 -5.84 17.71 10.74
N PRO A 69 -6.95 18.33 11.19
CA PRO A 69 -6.95 19.76 11.46
C PRO A 69 -6.14 20.04 12.73
N LYS A 70 -5.32 21.10 12.70
CA LYS A 70 -4.52 21.50 13.87
C LYS A 70 -5.33 22.26 14.92
N ASP A 71 -6.40 22.92 14.49
CA ASP A 71 -7.30 23.71 15.34
C ASP A 71 -8.67 23.94 14.69
N GLU A 72 -9.59 24.54 15.45
CA GLU A 72 -10.96 24.91 15.07
C GLU A 72 -11.05 26.06 14.06
N THR A 73 -9.97 26.82 13.85
CA THR A 73 -9.94 27.95 12.90
C THR A 73 -9.69 27.48 11.48
N GLN A 74 -9.10 26.28 11.33
CA GLN A 74 -8.82 25.68 10.04
C GLN A 74 -10.07 24.99 9.47
N TRP A 75 -10.81 24.20 10.25
CA TRP A 75 -12.00 23.47 9.75
C TRP A 75 -13.17 23.43 10.73
N ARG A 76 -14.39 23.41 10.17
CA ARG A 76 -15.65 23.35 10.94
C ARG A 76 -15.81 22.06 11.75
N MET A 77 -15.19 20.97 11.31
CA MET A 77 -15.32 19.63 11.89
C MET A 77 -14.12 19.23 12.79
N PHE A 78 -13.36 20.21 13.30
CA PHE A 78 -12.26 19.94 14.24
C PHE A 78 -12.74 19.07 15.42
N GLY A 79 -11.99 18.02 15.75
CA GLY A 79 -12.35 17.06 16.80
C GLY A 79 -13.37 15.97 16.40
N HIS A 80 -13.99 16.07 15.22
CA HIS A 80 -15.02 15.14 14.73
C HIS A 80 -14.58 14.41 13.44
N THR A 81 -13.27 14.17 13.25
CA THR A 81 -12.70 13.63 12.00
C THR A 81 -13.29 12.28 11.56
N ALA A 82 -13.72 11.43 12.49
CA ALA A 82 -14.35 10.14 12.18
C ALA A 82 -15.78 10.27 11.60
N GLU A 83 -16.46 11.38 11.89
CA GLU A 83 -17.82 11.69 11.45
C GLU A 83 -17.85 12.79 10.38
N CYS A 84 -16.67 13.26 9.95
CA CYS A 84 -16.53 14.36 9.00
C CYS A 84 -17.08 13.96 7.63
N GLU A 85 -18.16 14.61 7.22
CA GLU A 85 -18.82 14.39 5.91
C GLU A 85 -17.90 14.68 4.71
N TYR A 86 -16.84 15.48 4.92
CA TYR A 86 -15.87 15.85 3.88
C TYR A 86 -14.71 14.85 3.76
N ARG A 87 -14.58 13.87 4.67
CA ARG A 87 -13.47 12.91 4.65
C ARG A 87 -13.61 11.93 3.47
N SER A 88 -12.54 11.75 2.69
CA SER A 88 -12.51 10.76 1.61
C SER A 88 -12.69 9.33 2.12
N ALA A 89 -13.19 8.44 1.27
CA ALA A 89 -13.26 7.01 1.56
C ALA A 89 -11.91 6.29 1.39
N LYS A 90 -11.08 6.77 0.44
CA LYS A 90 -9.76 6.19 0.15
C LYS A 90 -8.75 6.63 1.23
N PRO A 91 -8.06 5.69 1.90
CA PRO A 91 -6.87 6.01 2.70
C PRO A 91 -5.71 6.38 1.78
N GLU A 92 -4.85 7.27 2.24
CA GLU A 92 -3.60 7.70 1.60
C GLU A 92 -2.46 7.65 2.63
N GLY A 93 -1.21 7.74 2.20
CA GLY A 93 -0.07 7.83 3.12
C GLY A 93 1.06 6.86 2.80
N ILE A 94 2.18 7.02 3.54
CA ILE A 94 3.41 6.26 3.28
C ILE A 94 3.17 4.75 3.34
N ALA A 95 2.49 4.27 4.39
CA ALA A 95 2.24 2.84 4.56
C ALA A 95 1.16 2.33 3.58
N VAL A 96 0.19 3.19 3.22
CA VAL A 96 -0.85 2.84 2.25
C VAL A 96 -0.23 2.59 0.87
N ALA A 97 0.61 3.49 0.38
CA ALA A 97 1.30 3.32 -0.90
C ALA A 97 2.25 2.09 -0.90
N MET A 98 2.91 1.81 0.23
CA MET A 98 3.67 0.56 0.37
C MET A 98 2.78 -0.69 0.33
N VAL A 99 1.56 -0.61 0.88
CA VAL A 99 0.56 -1.69 0.78
C VAL A 99 0.05 -1.84 -0.64
N ASP A 100 -0.14 -0.75 -1.39
CA ASP A 100 -0.49 -0.81 -2.82
C ASP A 100 0.60 -1.54 -3.62
N CYS A 101 1.88 -1.29 -3.33
CA CYS A 101 3.00 -2.05 -3.89
C CYS A 101 2.91 -3.56 -3.55
N ILE A 102 2.57 -3.91 -2.30
CA ILE A 102 2.36 -5.31 -1.88
C ILE A 102 1.20 -5.93 -2.68
N ILE A 103 0.11 -5.18 -2.89
CA ILE A 103 -1.05 -5.62 -3.66
C ILE A 103 -0.64 -5.90 -5.12
N ARG A 104 0.15 -5.04 -5.77
CA ARG A 104 0.68 -5.28 -7.12
C ARG A 104 1.48 -6.57 -7.21
N ILE A 105 2.36 -6.81 -6.23
CA ILE A 105 3.17 -8.04 -6.16
C ILE A 105 2.24 -9.25 -5.99
N PHE A 106 1.25 -9.18 -5.11
CA PHE A 106 0.37 -10.31 -4.80
C PHE A 106 -0.58 -10.63 -5.95
N ASP A 107 -1.07 -9.62 -6.66
CA ASP A 107 -1.86 -9.77 -7.89
C ASP A 107 -1.10 -10.59 -8.93
N TYR A 108 0.16 -10.23 -9.22
CA TYR A 108 1.02 -10.99 -10.13
C TYR A 108 1.34 -12.40 -9.63
N LEU A 109 1.51 -12.58 -8.32
CA LEU A 109 1.84 -13.87 -7.72
C LEU A 109 0.63 -14.78 -7.49
N ALA A 110 -0.59 -14.41 -7.90
CA ALA A 110 -1.82 -15.14 -7.55
C ALA A 110 -1.86 -16.60 -8.03
N HIS A 111 -1.04 -16.97 -9.02
CA HIS A 111 -0.91 -18.34 -9.55
C HIS A 111 0.32 -19.09 -9.03
N ILE A 112 1.04 -18.52 -8.06
CA ILE A 112 2.29 -19.04 -7.50
C ILE A 112 2.09 -19.45 -6.03
N ASP A 113 2.81 -20.46 -5.56
CA ASP A 113 2.82 -20.84 -4.14
C ASP A 113 3.68 -19.87 -3.30
N ILE A 114 3.10 -18.74 -2.95
CA ILE A 114 3.71 -17.69 -2.12
C ILE A 114 4.04 -18.23 -0.73
N ASP A 115 3.12 -18.95 -0.09
CA ASP A 115 3.33 -19.50 1.26
C ASP A 115 4.54 -20.44 1.30
N GLY A 116 4.66 -21.34 0.31
CA GLY A 116 5.81 -22.25 0.17
C GLY A 116 7.13 -21.51 -0.07
N ILE A 117 7.15 -20.56 -1.02
CA ILE A 117 8.34 -19.75 -1.32
C ILE A 117 8.77 -18.92 -0.10
N MET A 118 7.81 -18.26 0.56
CA MET A 118 8.06 -17.44 1.74
C MET A 118 8.65 -18.29 2.88
N LYS A 119 8.06 -19.45 3.17
CA LYS A 119 8.56 -20.38 4.19
C LYS A 119 10.00 -20.82 3.90
N CYS A 120 10.30 -21.20 2.66
CA CYS A 120 11.65 -21.56 2.23
C CYS A 120 12.63 -20.39 2.40
N LYS A 121 12.24 -19.19 1.95
CA LYS A 121 13.09 -18.00 1.99
C LYS A 121 13.36 -17.53 3.43
N MET A 122 12.35 -17.55 4.30
CA MET A 122 12.48 -17.20 5.71
C MET A 122 13.39 -18.18 6.45
N LYS A 123 13.22 -19.50 6.23
CA LYS A 123 14.11 -20.52 6.79
C LYS A 123 15.57 -20.30 6.38
N TYR A 124 15.81 -20.02 5.10
CA TYR A 124 17.14 -19.68 4.61
C TYR A 124 17.67 -18.37 5.24
N ASN A 125 16.87 -17.31 5.29
CA ASN A 125 17.27 -16.03 5.91
C ASN A 125 17.65 -16.18 7.39
N ALA A 126 16.91 -16.99 8.16
CA ALA A 126 17.21 -17.26 9.56
C ALA A 126 18.52 -18.05 9.75
N SER A 127 18.89 -18.88 8.78
CA SER A 127 20.16 -19.62 8.78
C SER A 127 21.36 -18.79 8.31
N ARG A 128 21.17 -17.58 7.79
CA ARG A 128 22.29 -16.76 7.32
C ARG A 128 23.17 -16.35 8.49
N PRO A 129 24.50 -16.46 8.36
CA PRO A 129 25.39 -15.89 9.36
C PRO A 129 25.24 -14.37 9.41
N TYR A 130 25.51 -13.81 10.59
CA TYR A 130 25.39 -12.38 10.85
C TYR A 130 26.17 -11.54 9.82
N ARG A 131 25.49 -10.61 9.17
CA ARG A 131 26.04 -9.66 8.17
C ARG A 131 26.84 -10.31 7.04
N HIS A 132 26.17 -11.08 6.19
CA HIS A 132 26.76 -11.43 4.89
C HIS A 132 26.77 -10.21 3.96
N SER A 133 27.94 -9.94 3.36
CA SER A 133 28.31 -8.78 2.50
C SER A 133 28.88 -7.52 3.17
N GLY A 134 29.14 -7.51 4.48
CA GLY A 134 29.89 -6.40 5.11
C GLY A 134 29.25 -5.01 5.03
N LYS A 135 28.02 -4.90 4.51
CA LYS A 135 27.28 -3.64 4.41
C LYS A 135 26.95 -3.16 5.83
N LYS A 136 27.59 -2.06 6.23
CA LYS A 136 27.21 -1.28 7.41
C LYS A 136 25.91 -0.54 7.07
N CYS A 137 24.92 -0.63 7.96
CA CYS A 137 23.82 0.32 7.99
C CYS A 137 24.35 1.71 8.27
#